data_AF-A0A1V5H9H9-F1
#
_entry.id   AF-A0A1V5H9H9-F1
#
_cell.length_a   1.000
_cell.length_b   1.000
_cell.length_c   1.000
_cell.angle_alpha   90.00
_cell.angle_beta   90.00
_cell.angle_gamma   90.00
#
_symmetry.space_group_name_H-M   'P 1'
#
loop_
_entity.id
_entity.type
_entity.pdbx_description
1 polymer ?
#
loop_
_entity_poly.entity_id
_entity_poly.type
_entity_poly.pdbx_seq_one_letter_code
_entity_poly.pdbx_strand_id
1 'polypeptide(L)'
;MISYNPKSPRQKMINLMYLVFIAMLALNVSAEVLNGFDIVGDSLSNSSENMHTRNQLVMDELERYNFQNREKAGEWYDKGVQVKQMSDSLVNYIEELKIRMVRESDGKKGDVNNIKNKDNLDAASFVMLSSPDKRGGKLRTTIDNYRQTVTEFVHDPNRREIIENNLSTTPSKRSDSNKNWEESLFENMPISAAVTILTKLQNDIRSSEGEALNSLLNSIDVSDFRVNQINAHVIPESKVIIQGGTYNARIVLSAEDSTQTPNIFVNGKSLDPSAKGLFSARSSGVGSFPVEGYIEMTGGDGGVMRRNFSDSYTVIEPMASIAPTLMNVLYAGIENEISISVPGIMPQDVFATMTNGTLTRKGNLWVAKPAAVGQDVAISVSARTGMQTRQLAAKSFRVRALPDPTPYIEYTDANGNPAMFKGGVLAKNVLVKTPGIKAAIDDGILNIPFRVTSFRTIFFDSMGNAIPEVSDGSRFSERQKEQIRRLQRGKYFYISGVEAIGPDGSKREIAVIEVRVN
;
A
#
# COMPACT_ATOMS: atom_id res chain seq x y z
N MET A 1 26.07 69.43 -94.02
CA MET A 1 26.38 68.57 -92.85
C MET A 1 26.54 69.47 -91.63
N ILE A 2 25.52 69.55 -90.78
CA ILE A 2 25.59 70.34 -89.54
C ILE A 2 26.21 69.44 -88.47
N SER A 3 27.41 69.83 -88.03
CA SER A 3 28.17 69.18 -86.97
C SER A 3 27.39 69.22 -85.65
N TYR A 4 26.91 68.07 -85.19
CA TYR A 4 26.37 67.90 -83.84
C TYR A 4 27.56 67.95 -82.87
N ASN A 5 27.86 69.14 -82.34
CA ASN A 5 28.89 69.31 -81.32
C ASN A 5 28.35 68.77 -79.98
N PRO A 6 28.92 67.68 -79.41
CA PRO A 6 28.40 67.00 -78.20
C PRO A 6 28.54 67.82 -76.89
N LYS A 7 28.81 69.13 -76.97
CA LYS A 7 29.09 70.02 -75.84
C LYS A 7 28.21 71.29 -75.79
N SER A 8 27.03 71.30 -76.41
CA SER A 8 26.10 72.42 -76.20
C SER A 8 25.53 72.38 -74.75
N PRO A 9 25.35 73.53 -74.08
CA PRO A 9 24.77 73.58 -72.72
C PRO A 9 23.41 72.87 -72.61
N ARG A 10 22.60 72.93 -73.68
CA ARG A 10 21.32 72.23 -73.78
C ARG A 10 21.48 70.70 -73.72
N GLN A 11 22.49 70.15 -74.39
CA GLN A 11 22.74 68.71 -74.41
C GLN A 11 23.32 68.21 -73.08
N LYS A 12 24.09 69.06 -72.37
CA LYS A 12 24.48 68.79 -70.98
C LYS A 12 23.30 68.80 -70.01
N MET A 13 22.35 69.73 -70.16
CA MET A 13 21.11 69.72 -69.37
C MET A 13 20.25 68.49 -69.64
N ILE A 14 20.11 68.09 -70.91
CA ILE A 14 19.37 66.88 -71.28
C ILE A 14 20.06 65.64 -70.68
N ASN A 15 21.38 65.52 -70.82
CA ASN A 15 22.11 64.39 -70.24
C ASN A 15 22.04 64.38 -68.70
N LEU A 16 22.09 65.54 -68.04
CA LEU A 16 21.90 65.65 -66.59
C LEU A 16 20.49 65.22 -66.19
N MET A 17 19.45 65.65 -66.92
CA MET A 17 18.09 65.21 -66.68
C MET A 17 17.92 63.70 -66.86
N TYR A 18 18.51 63.10 -67.92
CA TYR A 18 18.48 61.64 -68.10
C TYR A 18 19.19 60.91 -66.96
N LEU A 19 20.32 61.44 -66.47
CA LEU A 19 21.05 60.85 -65.36
C LEU A 19 20.26 60.96 -64.04
N VAL A 20 19.62 62.11 -63.79
CA VAL A 20 18.71 62.30 -62.65
C VAL A 20 17.48 61.41 -62.76
N PHE A 21 16.91 61.24 -63.95
CA PHE A 21 15.73 60.39 -64.17
C PHE A 21 16.06 58.90 -64.01
N ILE A 22 17.20 58.45 -64.53
CA ILE A 22 17.71 57.08 -64.32
C ILE A 22 18.04 56.86 -62.84
N ALA A 23 18.65 57.85 -62.16
CA ALA A 23 18.90 57.78 -60.73
C ALA A 23 17.59 57.73 -59.91
N MET A 24 16.57 58.52 -60.27
CA MET A 24 15.25 58.48 -59.62
C MET A 24 14.54 57.15 -59.84
N LEU A 25 14.56 56.61 -61.07
CA LEU A 25 14.01 55.27 -61.36
C LEU A 25 14.77 54.17 -60.62
N ALA A 26 16.07 54.32 -60.41
CA ALA A 26 16.89 53.36 -59.68
C ALA A 26 16.72 53.46 -58.16
N LEU A 27 16.32 54.62 -57.63
CA LEU A 27 16.01 54.82 -56.21
C LEU A 27 14.64 54.23 -55.82
N ASN A 28 13.71 54.13 -56.77
CA ASN A 28 12.40 53.54 -56.53
C ASN A 28 12.46 52.01 -56.60
N VAL A 29 11.84 51.35 -55.63
CA VAL A 29 11.75 49.88 -55.58
C VAL A 29 10.86 49.38 -56.71
N SER A 30 11.21 48.24 -57.33
CA SER A 30 10.40 47.68 -58.42
C SER A 30 9.01 47.26 -57.94
N ALA A 31 8.00 47.45 -58.79
CA ALA A 31 6.61 47.11 -58.47
C ALA A 31 6.42 45.62 -58.12
N GLU A 32 7.22 44.72 -58.72
CA GLU A 32 7.21 43.29 -58.41
C GLU A 32 7.70 43.00 -56.97
N VAL A 33 8.73 43.70 -56.50
CA VAL A 33 9.23 43.56 -55.13
C VAL A 33 8.20 44.08 -54.11
N LEU A 34 7.52 45.19 -54.43
CA LEU A 34 6.44 45.72 -53.59
C LEU A 34 5.23 44.79 -53.51
N ASN A 35 4.83 44.18 -54.64
CA ASN A 35 3.79 43.15 -54.62
C ASN A 35 4.23 41.89 -53.81
N GLY A 36 5.51 41.57 -53.80
CA GLY A 36 6.06 40.52 -52.95
C GLY A 36 5.84 40.78 -51.46
N PHE A 37 5.96 42.03 -51.00
CA PHE A 37 5.68 42.38 -49.60
C PHE A 37 4.21 42.22 -49.24
N ASP A 38 3.29 42.49 -50.15
CA ASP A 38 1.86 42.29 -49.92
C ASP A 38 1.53 40.80 -49.78
N ILE A 39 2.08 39.93 -50.65
CA ILE A 39 1.90 38.47 -50.54
C ILE A 39 2.40 37.94 -49.19
N VAL A 40 3.57 38.43 -48.75
CA VAL A 40 4.11 38.09 -47.42
C VAL A 40 3.21 38.64 -46.31
N GLY A 41 2.72 39.87 -46.46
CA GLY A 41 1.78 40.51 -45.53
C GLY A 41 0.50 39.70 -45.37
N ASP A 42 -0.12 39.26 -46.46
CA ASP A 42 -1.33 38.43 -46.48
C ASP A 42 -1.09 37.08 -45.81
N SER A 43 0.04 36.43 -46.12
CA SER A 43 0.42 35.16 -45.50
C SER A 43 0.63 35.31 -43.99
N LEU A 44 1.29 36.39 -43.56
CA LEU A 44 1.46 36.72 -42.15
C LEU A 44 0.12 37.06 -41.48
N SER A 45 -0.78 37.77 -42.15
CA SER A 45 -2.11 38.06 -41.61
C SER A 45 -2.91 36.78 -41.37
N ASN A 46 -2.90 35.86 -42.34
CA ASN A 46 -3.53 34.54 -42.20
C ASN A 46 -2.88 33.70 -41.08
N SER A 47 -1.55 33.75 -40.95
CA SER A 47 -0.83 33.10 -39.84
C SER A 47 -1.26 33.67 -38.48
N SER A 48 -1.42 35.00 -38.39
CA SER A 48 -1.85 35.67 -37.16
C SER A 48 -3.26 35.25 -36.76
N GLU A 49 -4.19 35.13 -37.72
CA GLU A 49 -5.56 34.66 -37.48
C GLU A 49 -5.60 33.19 -37.00
N ASN A 50 -4.78 32.33 -37.62
CA ASN A 50 -4.63 30.94 -37.18
C ASN A 50 -4.06 30.84 -35.76
N MET A 51 -3.06 31.65 -35.44
CA MET A 51 -2.50 31.74 -34.08
C MET A 51 -3.53 32.26 -33.09
N HIS A 52 -4.32 33.27 -33.45
CA HIS A 52 -5.40 33.78 -32.61
C HIS A 52 -6.43 32.69 -32.28
N THR A 53 -6.88 31.95 -33.30
CA THR A 53 -7.80 30.81 -33.13
C THR A 53 -7.20 29.73 -32.24
N ARG A 54 -5.93 29.39 -32.44
CA ARG A 54 -5.23 28.41 -31.59
C ARG A 54 -5.12 28.87 -30.14
N ASN A 55 -4.78 30.14 -29.91
CA ASN A 55 -4.66 30.71 -28.57
C ASN A 55 -6.03 30.74 -27.86
N GLN A 56 -7.10 31.03 -28.62
CA GLN A 56 -8.46 30.95 -28.10
C GLN A 56 -8.80 29.54 -27.58
N LEU A 57 -8.43 28.48 -28.32
CA LEU A 57 -8.68 27.10 -27.88
C LEU A 57 -7.96 26.76 -26.57
N VAL A 58 -6.71 27.20 -26.40
CA VAL A 58 -5.95 27.02 -25.14
C VAL A 58 -6.61 27.80 -24.00
N MET A 59 -7.10 29.01 -24.27
CA MET A 59 -7.82 29.82 -23.29
C MET A 59 -9.14 29.17 -22.87
N ASP A 60 -9.90 28.61 -23.81
CA ASP A 60 -11.15 27.89 -23.53
C ASP A 60 -10.91 26.60 -22.72
N GLU A 61 -9.73 25.99 -22.86
CA GLU A 61 -9.31 24.86 -22.04
C GLU A 61 -8.96 25.30 -20.61
N LEU A 62 -8.20 26.39 -20.45
CA LEU A 62 -7.94 27.01 -19.14
C LEU A 62 -9.25 27.40 -18.42
N GLU A 63 -10.23 27.94 -19.14
CA GLU A 63 -11.55 28.27 -18.59
C GLU A 63 -12.28 27.03 -18.07
N ARG A 64 -12.23 25.92 -18.82
CA ARG A 64 -12.83 24.65 -18.40
C ARG A 64 -12.18 24.10 -17.13
N TYR A 65 -10.86 24.16 -17.02
CA TYR A 65 -10.15 23.76 -15.80
C TYR A 65 -10.55 24.64 -14.60
N ASN A 66 -10.67 25.95 -14.80
CA ASN A 66 -11.12 26.89 -13.77
C ASN A 66 -12.57 26.61 -13.32
N PHE A 67 -13.46 26.27 -14.26
CA PHE A 67 -14.84 25.89 -13.93
C PHE A 67 -14.92 24.59 -13.11
N GLN A 68 -14.06 23.61 -13.42
CA GLN A 68 -14.03 22.33 -12.69
C GLN A 68 -13.40 22.47 -11.30
N ASN A 69 -12.31 23.24 -11.19
CA ASN A 69 -11.58 23.42 -9.94
C ASN A 69 -10.94 24.81 -9.85
N ARG A 70 -11.71 25.77 -9.33
CA ARG A 70 -11.27 27.17 -9.20
C ARG A 70 -10.11 27.36 -8.21
N GLU A 71 -10.03 26.55 -7.15
CA GLU A 71 -8.93 26.67 -6.18
C GLU A 71 -7.57 26.35 -6.83
N LYS A 72 -7.55 25.39 -7.77
CA LYS A 72 -6.34 24.97 -8.48
C LYS A 72 -6.03 25.84 -9.71
N ALA A 73 -7.04 26.15 -10.52
CA ALA A 73 -6.85 26.78 -11.83
C ALA A 73 -7.13 28.29 -11.86
N GLY A 74 -7.69 28.87 -10.78
CA GLY A 74 -8.09 30.28 -10.75
C GLY A 74 -6.94 31.26 -10.98
N GLU A 75 -5.82 31.09 -10.27
CA GLU A 75 -4.65 31.96 -10.43
C GLU A 75 -4.08 31.92 -11.85
N TRP A 76 -3.99 30.71 -12.43
CA TRP A 76 -3.46 30.50 -13.78
C TRP A 76 -4.39 31.05 -14.86
N TYR A 77 -5.70 30.90 -14.66
CA TYR A 77 -6.72 31.49 -15.53
C TYR A 77 -6.66 33.02 -15.51
N ASP A 78 -6.57 33.65 -14.34
CA ASP A 78 -6.49 35.10 -14.21
C ASP A 78 -5.24 35.66 -14.91
N LYS A 79 -4.09 34.98 -14.78
CA LYS A 79 -2.86 35.31 -15.54
C LYS A 79 -3.07 35.13 -17.06
N GLY A 80 -3.75 34.06 -17.48
CA GLY A 80 -4.08 33.83 -18.89
C GLY A 80 -4.95 34.94 -19.49
N VAL A 81 -5.98 35.39 -18.75
CA VAL A 81 -6.81 36.53 -19.12
C VAL A 81 -5.96 37.79 -19.28
N GLN A 82 -5.04 38.05 -18.34
CA GLN A 82 -4.16 39.21 -18.39
C GLN A 82 -3.27 39.19 -19.65
N VAL A 83 -2.63 38.06 -19.96
CA VAL A 83 -1.80 37.90 -21.18
C VAL A 83 -2.60 38.17 -22.44
N LYS A 84 -3.82 37.60 -22.53
CA LYS A 84 -4.70 37.80 -23.68
C LYS A 84 -5.09 39.27 -23.85
N GLN A 85 -5.53 39.93 -22.78
CA GLN A 85 -5.92 41.35 -22.83
C GLN A 85 -4.75 42.25 -23.26
N MET A 86 -3.54 41.99 -22.76
CA MET A 86 -2.34 42.74 -23.15
C MET A 86 -1.98 42.49 -24.63
N SER A 87 -2.07 41.24 -25.08
CA SER A 87 -1.84 40.85 -26.48
C SER A 87 -2.82 41.53 -27.43
N ASP A 88 -4.11 41.49 -27.12
CA ASP A 88 -5.17 42.12 -27.92
C ASP A 88 -4.99 43.64 -27.96
N SER A 89 -4.67 44.26 -26.84
CA SER A 89 -4.40 45.70 -26.78
C SER A 89 -3.21 46.09 -27.65
N LEU A 90 -2.14 45.29 -27.66
CA LEU A 90 -0.93 45.58 -28.44
C LEU A 90 -1.14 45.35 -29.94
N VAL A 91 -1.83 44.27 -30.32
CA VAL A 91 -2.19 43.97 -31.72
C VAL A 91 -3.11 45.05 -32.29
N ASN A 92 -4.10 45.50 -31.52
CA ASN A 92 -5.00 46.60 -31.92
C ASN A 92 -4.25 47.92 -32.09
N TYR A 93 -3.28 48.21 -31.20
CA TYR A 93 -2.43 49.40 -31.34
C TYR A 93 -1.58 49.33 -32.61
N ILE A 94 -1.03 48.16 -32.95
CA ILE A 94 -0.29 47.97 -34.20
C ILE A 94 -1.20 48.15 -35.43
N GLU A 95 -2.43 47.65 -35.37
CA GLU A 95 -3.41 47.83 -36.45
C GLU A 95 -3.75 49.31 -36.67
N GLU A 96 -3.91 50.06 -35.59
CA GLU A 96 -4.08 51.50 -35.64
C GLU A 96 -2.90 52.22 -36.31
N LEU A 97 -1.66 51.78 -36.02
CA LEU A 97 -0.45 52.32 -36.65
C LEU A 97 -0.43 52.02 -38.16
N LYS A 98 -0.77 50.80 -38.58
CA LYS A 98 -0.87 50.41 -40.01
C LYS A 98 -1.86 51.32 -40.74
N ILE A 99 -3.06 51.50 -40.20
CA ILE A 99 -4.10 52.38 -40.78
C ILE A 99 -3.60 53.83 -40.90
N ARG A 100 -2.92 54.35 -39.86
CA ARG A 100 -2.38 55.72 -39.87
C ARG A 100 -1.29 55.90 -40.93
N MET A 101 -0.37 54.94 -41.06
CA MET A 101 0.66 54.96 -42.12
C MET A 101 0.01 55.00 -43.50
N VAL A 102 -0.97 54.14 -43.76
CA VAL A 102 -1.60 54.04 -45.08
C VAL A 102 -2.40 55.29 -45.40
N ARG A 103 -3.05 55.91 -44.40
CA ARG A 103 -3.74 57.19 -44.58
C ARG A 103 -2.79 58.35 -44.85
N GLU A 104 -1.57 58.32 -44.33
CA GLU A 104 -0.55 59.31 -44.65
C GLU A 104 -0.09 59.17 -46.11
N SER A 105 -0.01 57.94 -46.63
CA SER A 105 0.42 57.68 -48.02
C SER A 105 -0.68 57.87 -49.07
N ASP A 106 -1.86 57.30 -48.85
CA ASP A 106 -2.96 57.23 -49.83
C ASP A 106 -4.07 58.28 -49.56
N GLY A 107 -3.98 59.01 -48.45
CA GLY A 107 -4.97 59.99 -48.00
C GLY A 107 -6.09 59.38 -47.13
N LYS A 108 -7.14 60.17 -46.85
CA LYS A 108 -8.19 59.84 -45.86
C LYS A 108 -8.94 58.51 -46.11
N LYS A 109 -8.93 57.99 -47.34
CA LYS A 109 -9.57 56.72 -47.75
C LYS A 109 -8.58 55.57 -47.96
N GLY A 110 -7.35 55.69 -47.44
CA GLY A 110 -6.36 54.62 -47.50
C GLY A 110 -6.85 53.34 -46.81
N ASP A 111 -6.55 52.20 -47.43
CA ASP A 111 -6.94 50.86 -46.98
C ASP A 111 -5.69 49.99 -46.86
N VAL A 112 -5.52 49.34 -45.71
CA VAL A 112 -4.36 48.49 -45.40
C VAL A 112 -4.24 47.32 -46.36
N ASN A 113 -5.35 46.79 -46.86
CA ASN A 113 -5.35 45.64 -47.78
C ASN A 113 -5.12 46.04 -49.24
N ASN A 114 -5.16 47.34 -49.57
CA ASN A 114 -5.04 47.81 -50.94
C ASN A 114 -4.31 49.16 -51.00
N ILE A 115 -3.03 49.12 -50.66
CA ILE A 115 -2.15 50.30 -50.66
C ILE A 115 -1.83 50.70 -52.10
N LYS A 116 -2.07 51.96 -52.47
CA LYS A 116 -1.83 52.48 -53.83
C LYS A 116 -0.40 53.00 -53.99
N ASN A 117 0.04 53.86 -53.08
CA ASN A 117 1.38 54.46 -53.09
C ASN A 117 2.36 53.60 -52.27
N LYS A 118 2.59 52.36 -52.73
CA LYS A 118 3.35 51.32 -52.00
C LYS A 118 4.83 51.67 -51.79
N ASP A 119 5.38 52.49 -52.67
CA ASP A 119 6.78 52.95 -52.72
C ASP A 119 7.05 54.19 -51.86
N ASN A 120 6.03 54.78 -51.23
CA ASN A 120 6.20 55.96 -50.39
C ASN A 120 7.11 55.67 -49.19
N LEU A 121 8.25 56.35 -49.14
CA LEU A 121 9.30 56.21 -48.11
C LEU A 121 9.07 57.11 -46.88
N ASP A 122 8.26 58.15 -47.04
CA ASP A 122 8.08 59.20 -46.04
C ASP A 122 6.98 58.86 -45.03
N ALA A 123 5.91 58.19 -45.48
CA ALA A 123 4.72 57.93 -44.66
C ALA A 123 5.03 57.13 -43.37
N ALA A 124 5.83 56.06 -43.48
CA ALA A 124 6.23 55.25 -42.33
C ALA A 124 7.13 56.03 -41.38
N SER A 125 8.15 56.71 -41.93
CA SER A 125 9.08 57.57 -41.19
C SER A 125 8.34 58.69 -40.43
N PHE A 126 7.37 59.34 -41.07
CA PHE A 126 6.59 60.41 -40.47
C PHE A 126 5.73 59.92 -39.30
N VAL A 127 5.00 58.83 -39.47
CA VAL A 127 4.10 58.31 -38.43
C VAL A 127 4.87 57.76 -37.22
N MET A 128 6.02 57.11 -37.44
CA MET A 128 6.77 56.44 -36.38
C MET A 128 7.82 57.32 -35.70
N LEU A 129 8.52 58.17 -36.47
CA LEU A 129 9.70 58.91 -36.00
C LEU A 129 9.42 60.41 -35.85
N SER A 130 8.81 61.05 -36.86
CA SER A 130 8.67 62.52 -36.92
C SER A 130 7.41 63.08 -36.25
N SER A 131 6.41 62.24 -35.98
CA SER A 131 5.15 62.67 -35.33
C SER A 131 5.41 63.20 -33.92
N PRO A 132 4.69 64.24 -33.44
CA PRO A 132 4.85 64.78 -32.08
C PRO A 132 4.74 63.71 -30.98
N ASP A 133 3.96 62.66 -31.25
CA ASP A 133 3.68 61.57 -30.32
C ASP A 133 4.81 60.52 -30.22
N LYS A 134 5.86 60.59 -31.04
CA LYS A 134 6.98 59.61 -31.12
C LYS A 134 6.49 58.15 -31.02
N ARG A 135 5.56 57.77 -31.91
CA ARG A 135 4.80 56.52 -31.80
C ARG A 135 5.67 55.27 -31.89
N GLY A 136 6.81 55.32 -32.59
CA GLY A 136 7.79 54.23 -32.63
C GLY A 136 8.38 53.92 -31.25
N GLY A 137 8.79 54.94 -30.50
CA GLY A 137 9.30 54.77 -29.13
C GLY A 137 8.21 54.27 -28.16
N LYS A 138 6.96 54.73 -28.34
CA LYS A 138 5.81 54.21 -27.57
C LYS A 138 5.55 52.74 -27.88
N LEU A 139 5.58 52.34 -29.15
CA LEU A 139 5.44 50.94 -29.56
C LEU A 139 6.54 50.08 -28.93
N ARG A 140 7.80 50.49 -29.04
CA ARG A 140 8.94 49.80 -28.42
C ARG A 140 8.74 49.58 -26.92
N THR A 141 8.41 50.65 -26.19
CA THR A 141 8.18 50.58 -24.74
C THR A 141 7.02 49.66 -24.39
N THR A 142 5.96 49.64 -25.20
CA THR A 142 4.80 48.76 -24.96
C THR A 142 5.17 47.30 -25.21
N ILE A 143 5.99 47.01 -26.22
CA ILE A 143 6.53 45.66 -26.46
C ILE A 143 7.44 45.22 -25.32
N ASP A 144 8.33 46.10 -24.83
CA ASP A 144 9.23 45.81 -23.72
C ASP A 144 8.45 45.46 -22.44
N ASN A 145 7.42 46.25 -22.10
CA ASN A 145 6.54 45.98 -20.96
C ASN A 145 5.76 44.67 -21.12
N TYR A 146 5.25 44.41 -22.32
CA TYR A 146 4.56 43.15 -22.64
C TYR A 146 5.49 41.95 -22.48
N ARG A 147 6.69 42.02 -23.06
CA ARG A 147 7.72 41.00 -22.97
C ARG A 147 8.05 40.69 -21.50
N GLN A 148 8.35 41.71 -20.70
CA GLN A 148 8.68 41.53 -19.28
C GLN A 148 7.54 40.87 -18.48
N THR A 149 6.29 41.33 -18.68
CA THR A 149 5.14 40.78 -17.94
C THR A 149 4.88 39.32 -18.32
N VAL A 150 4.97 39.00 -19.61
CA VAL A 150 4.75 37.64 -20.10
C VAL A 150 5.87 36.69 -19.64
N THR A 151 7.11 37.14 -19.61
CA THR A 151 8.24 36.28 -19.18
C THR A 151 8.27 36.03 -17.68
N GLU A 152 7.64 36.88 -16.87
CA GLU A 152 7.38 36.63 -15.44
C GLU A 152 6.41 35.45 -15.23
N PHE A 153 5.47 35.23 -16.15
CA PHE A 153 4.47 34.16 -16.06
C PHE A 153 4.93 32.81 -16.63
N VAL A 154 6.02 32.80 -17.40
CA VAL A 154 6.57 31.58 -18.01
C VAL A 154 7.72 31.08 -17.16
N HIS A 155 7.57 29.90 -16.54
CA HIS A 155 8.61 29.32 -15.68
C HIS A 155 9.70 28.55 -16.45
N ASP A 156 9.36 27.98 -17.60
CA ASP A 156 10.29 27.22 -18.45
C ASP A 156 11.34 28.15 -19.09
N PRO A 157 12.65 27.94 -18.83
CA PRO A 157 13.70 28.81 -19.35
C PRO A 157 13.80 28.80 -20.88
N ASN A 158 13.52 27.67 -21.54
CA ASN A 158 13.60 27.57 -22.99
C ASN A 158 12.47 28.34 -23.66
N ARG A 159 11.25 28.25 -23.11
CA ARG A 159 10.10 29.03 -23.60
C ARG A 159 10.31 30.52 -23.35
N ARG A 160 10.88 30.89 -22.20
CA ARG A 160 11.23 32.29 -21.90
C ARG A 160 12.21 32.86 -22.92
N GLU A 161 13.24 32.09 -23.30
CA GLU A 161 14.20 32.49 -24.33
C GLU A 161 13.54 32.70 -25.71
N ILE A 162 12.59 31.84 -26.10
CA ILE A 162 11.84 31.99 -27.36
C ILE A 162 11.06 33.32 -27.37
N ILE A 163 10.36 33.65 -26.28
CA ILE A 163 9.59 34.89 -26.15
C ILE A 163 10.51 36.12 -26.18
N GLU A 164 11.63 36.07 -25.45
CA GLU A 164 12.62 37.15 -25.45
C GLU A 164 13.19 37.41 -26.85
N ASN A 165 13.49 36.35 -27.60
CA ASN A 165 14.02 36.45 -28.95
C ASN A 165 12.99 36.96 -29.96
N ASN A 166 11.74 36.48 -29.88
CA ASN A 166 10.67 36.90 -30.80
C ASN A 166 10.30 38.37 -30.62
N LEU A 167 10.28 38.86 -29.38
CA LEU A 167 9.90 40.22 -29.02
C LEU A 167 11.10 41.14 -28.75
N SER A 168 12.27 40.79 -29.30
CA SER A 168 13.48 41.58 -29.11
C SER A 168 13.35 42.96 -29.76
N THR A 169 13.58 43.99 -28.96
CA THR A 169 13.57 45.41 -29.36
C THR A 169 14.99 45.94 -29.57
N THR A 170 15.98 45.06 -29.74
CA THR A 170 17.34 45.48 -30.07
C THR A 170 17.51 45.69 -31.59
N PRO A 171 18.24 46.73 -32.05
CA PRO A 171 18.52 46.92 -33.46
C PRO A 171 19.26 45.71 -34.03
N SER A 172 18.90 45.28 -35.25
CA SER A 172 19.58 44.14 -35.87
C SER A 172 21.06 44.46 -36.13
N LYS A 173 21.94 43.46 -36.03
CA LYS A 173 23.38 43.60 -36.38
C LYS A 173 23.63 44.00 -37.83
N ARG A 174 22.60 43.91 -38.69
CA ARG A 174 22.64 44.31 -40.10
C ARG A 174 22.24 45.78 -40.30
N SER A 175 21.71 46.43 -39.25
CA SER A 175 21.42 47.86 -39.27
C SER A 175 22.65 48.66 -38.91
N ASP A 176 22.64 49.94 -39.30
CA ASP A 176 23.71 50.88 -38.97
C ASP A 176 23.82 51.04 -37.45
N SER A 177 25.05 50.94 -36.91
CA SER A 177 25.32 50.82 -35.47
C SER A 177 24.84 52.01 -34.62
N ASN A 178 24.44 53.11 -35.25
CA ASN A 178 23.97 54.33 -34.60
C ASN A 178 22.43 54.51 -34.61
N LYS A 179 21.66 53.55 -35.13
CA LYS A 179 20.19 53.67 -35.21
C LYS A 179 19.47 53.01 -34.04
N ASN A 180 18.44 53.68 -33.53
CA ASN A 180 17.50 53.10 -32.58
C ASN A 180 16.63 52.01 -33.25
N TRP A 181 15.94 51.16 -32.47
CA TRP A 181 15.15 50.05 -33.00
C TRP A 181 14.07 50.53 -34.00
N GLU A 182 13.31 51.55 -33.63
CA GLU A 182 12.28 52.13 -34.50
C GLU A 182 12.88 52.81 -35.76
N GLU A 183 14.04 53.46 -35.66
CA GLU A 183 14.74 54.05 -36.81
C GLU A 183 15.23 52.96 -37.76
N SER A 184 15.77 51.86 -37.21
CA SER A 184 16.26 50.73 -37.99
C SER A 184 15.18 50.01 -38.80
N LEU A 185 13.91 50.12 -38.37
CA LEU A 185 12.77 49.43 -38.98
C LEU A 185 11.92 50.33 -39.88
N PHE A 186 11.85 51.64 -39.61
CA PHE A 186 10.87 52.52 -40.27
C PHE A 186 11.48 53.71 -41.01
N GLU A 187 12.77 53.99 -40.86
CA GLU A 187 13.42 55.09 -41.58
C GLU A 187 13.68 54.73 -43.05
N ASN A 188 13.24 55.58 -43.98
CA ASN A 188 13.37 55.39 -45.43
C ASN A 188 12.83 54.03 -45.92
N MET A 189 11.81 53.49 -45.24
CA MET A 189 11.16 52.23 -45.62
C MET A 189 9.90 52.48 -46.46
N PRO A 190 9.74 51.76 -47.59
CA PRO A 190 8.47 51.75 -48.32
C PRO A 190 7.32 51.33 -47.41
N ILE A 191 6.17 51.98 -47.57
CA ILE A 191 5.01 51.71 -46.71
C ILE A 191 4.54 50.25 -46.76
N SER A 192 4.62 49.59 -47.92
CA SER A 192 4.24 48.16 -48.02
C SER A 192 5.16 47.30 -47.14
N ALA A 193 6.47 47.58 -47.11
CA ALA A 193 7.41 46.88 -46.23
C ALA A 193 7.17 47.21 -44.74
N ALA A 194 6.89 48.47 -44.40
CA ALA A 194 6.60 48.88 -43.02
C ALA A 194 5.34 48.20 -42.47
N VAL A 195 4.28 48.09 -43.28
CA VAL A 195 3.05 47.36 -42.92
C VAL A 195 3.36 45.87 -42.72
N THR A 196 4.15 45.26 -43.61
CA THR A 196 4.55 43.84 -43.47
C THR A 196 5.37 43.58 -42.19
N ILE A 197 6.26 44.50 -41.80
CA ILE A 197 7.02 44.41 -40.53
C ILE A 197 6.06 44.48 -39.34
N LEU A 198 5.08 45.39 -39.36
CA LEU A 198 4.06 45.47 -38.31
C LEU A 198 3.19 44.20 -38.24
N THR A 199 2.83 43.60 -39.38
CA THR A 199 2.11 42.32 -39.42
C THR A 199 2.98 41.16 -38.90
N LYS A 200 4.29 41.18 -39.16
CA LYS A 200 5.24 40.23 -38.56
C LYS A 200 5.24 40.38 -37.03
N LEU A 201 5.28 41.60 -36.52
CA LEU A 201 5.23 41.87 -35.09
C LEU A 201 3.89 41.39 -34.46
N GLN A 202 2.76 41.56 -35.14
CA GLN A 202 1.48 40.98 -34.71
C GLN A 202 1.57 39.45 -34.56
N ASN A 203 2.22 38.75 -35.50
CA ASN A 203 2.48 37.31 -35.38
C ASN A 203 3.38 36.97 -34.19
N ASP A 204 4.46 37.72 -33.95
CA ASP A 204 5.35 37.46 -32.82
C ASP A 204 4.60 37.59 -31.49
N ILE A 205 3.70 38.56 -31.37
CA ILE A 205 2.86 38.77 -30.18
C ILE A 205 1.92 37.58 -29.99
N ARG A 206 1.21 37.17 -31.06
CA ARG A 206 0.30 36.01 -31.01
C ARG A 206 1.04 34.70 -30.74
N SER A 207 2.23 34.52 -31.29
CA SER A 207 3.06 33.35 -30.99
C SER A 207 3.50 33.34 -29.53
N SER A 208 3.90 34.50 -28.99
CA SER A 208 4.35 34.64 -27.59
C SER A 208 3.20 34.47 -26.60
N GLU A 209 2.01 34.98 -26.94
CA GLU A 209 0.76 34.71 -26.22
C GLU A 209 0.50 33.21 -26.14
N GLY A 210 0.61 32.49 -27.27
CA GLY A 210 0.42 31.05 -27.31
C GLY A 210 1.41 30.28 -26.44
N GLU A 211 2.70 30.63 -26.48
CA GLU A 211 3.72 29.99 -25.63
C GLU A 211 3.48 30.23 -24.15
N ALA A 212 3.04 31.44 -23.79
CA ALA A 212 2.68 31.79 -22.42
C ALA A 212 1.44 31.02 -21.94
N LEU A 213 0.36 31.00 -22.72
CA LEU A 213 -0.87 30.27 -22.40
C LEU A 213 -0.59 28.77 -22.23
N ASN A 214 0.22 28.17 -23.12
CA ASN A 214 0.61 26.76 -22.98
C ASN A 214 1.48 26.51 -21.72
N SER A 215 2.35 27.46 -21.35
CA SER A 215 3.12 27.36 -20.10
C SER A 215 2.22 27.42 -18.87
N LEU A 216 1.20 28.29 -18.88
CA LEU A 216 0.21 28.41 -17.81
C LEU A 216 -0.61 27.13 -17.70
N LEU A 217 -1.07 26.58 -18.82
CA LEU A 217 -1.81 25.31 -18.88
C LEU A 217 -1.00 24.14 -18.32
N ASN A 218 0.25 23.99 -18.75
CA ASN A 218 1.14 22.93 -18.23
C ASN A 218 1.40 23.07 -16.71
N SER A 219 1.36 24.29 -16.18
CA SER A 219 1.57 24.52 -14.75
C SER A 219 0.40 24.02 -13.89
N ILE A 220 -0.81 23.91 -14.46
CA ILE A 220 -1.97 23.29 -13.81
C ILE A 220 -1.78 21.76 -13.68
N ASP A 221 -1.27 21.11 -14.73
CA ASP A 221 -1.07 19.64 -14.74
C ASP A 221 0.12 19.19 -13.88
N VAL A 222 1.20 20.00 -13.79
CA VAL A 222 2.38 19.66 -12.98
C VAL A 222 2.08 19.61 -11.48
N SER A 223 0.97 20.20 -11.02
CA SER A 223 0.55 20.13 -9.63
C SER A 223 -0.12 18.80 -9.23
N ASP A 224 -0.38 17.88 -10.17
CA ASP A 224 -0.96 16.57 -9.86
C ASP A 224 0.08 15.53 -9.45
N PHE A 225 -0.34 14.63 -8.57
CA PHE A 225 0.42 13.44 -8.20
C PHE A 225 0.73 12.63 -9.47
N ARG A 226 2.03 12.46 -9.77
CA ARG A 226 2.45 11.73 -10.97
C ARG A 226 2.23 10.24 -10.73
N VAL A 227 1.12 9.72 -11.25
CA VAL A 227 0.93 8.27 -11.31
C VAL A 227 1.92 7.71 -12.32
N ASN A 228 2.91 6.96 -11.83
CA ASN A 228 3.91 6.32 -12.68
C ASN A 228 3.83 4.80 -12.65
N GLN A 229 3.18 4.23 -11.63
CA GLN A 229 2.97 2.79 -11.49
C GLN A 229 1.51 2.51 -11.14
N ILE A 230 0.93 1.53 -11.82
CA ILE A 230 -0.41 1.03 -11.54
C ILE A 230 -0.27 -0.45 -11.17
N ASN A 231 -0.56 -0.77 -9.92
CA ASN A 231 -0.42 -2.11 -9.37
C ASN A 231 -1.81 -2.65 -8.95
N ALA A 232 -2.01 -3.96 -9.09
CA ALA A 232 -3.20 -4.61 -8.56
C ALA A 232 -2.85 -5.30 -7.23
N HIS A 233 -3.58 -4.97 -6.18
CA HIS A 233 -3.41 -5.55 -4.85
C HIS A 233 -4.64 -6.36 -4.45
N VAL A 234 -4.39 -7.48 -3.77
CA VAL A 234 -5.45 -8.33 -3.19
C VAL A 234 -5.44 -8.14 -1.68
N ILE A 235 -6.55 -7.63 -1.14
CA ILE A 235 -6.75 -7.37 0.28
C ILE A 235 -7.71 -8.44 0.83
N PRO A 236 -7.20 -9.55 1.40
CA PRO A 236 -8.03 -10.58 2.00
C PRO A 236 -8.61 -10.14 3.36
N GLU A 237 -9.83 -10.58 3.68
CA GLU A 237 -10.37 -10.46 5.04
C GLU A 237 -9.60 -11.36 6.03
N SER A 238 -9.17 -12.54 5.57
CA SER A 238 -8.28 -13.44 6.32
C SER A 238 -7.39 -14.23 5.36
N LYS A 239 -6.10 -14.37 5.69
CA LYS A 239 -5.16 -15.24 4.96
C LYS A 239 -5.26 -16.72 5.38
N VAL A 240 -5.93 -17.00 6.49
CA VAL A 240 -6.10 -18.36 7.04
C VAL A 240 -7.57 -18.76 6.93
N ILE A 241 -7.84 -19.83 6.18
CA ILE A 241 -9.17 -20.38 5.99
C ILE A 241 -9.23 -21.84 6.45
N ILE A 242 -10.35 -22.23 7.05
CA ILE A 242 -10.65 -23.63 7.37
C ILE A 242 -11.23 -24.30 6.12
N GLN A 243 -10.93 -25.57 5.90
CA GLN A 243 -11.44 -26.33 4.76
C GLN A 243 -12.98 -26.27 4.67
N GLY A 244 -13.48 -25.80 3.53
CA GLY A 244 -14.90 -25.61 3.28
C GLY A 244 -15.49 -24.29 3.82
N GLY A 245 -14.66 -23.37 4.28
CA GLY A 245 -15.02 -21.95 4.43
C GLY A 245 -14.84 -21.17 3.13
N THR A 246 -15.34 -19.93 3.10
CA THR A 246 -15.23 -19.02 1.93
C THR A 246 -14.02 -18.11 2.10
N TYR A 247 -13.25 -17.94 1.03
CA TYR A 247 -12.18 -16.93 0.96
C TYR A 247 -12.72 -15.64 0.36
N ASN A 248 -12.80 -14.58 1.18
CA ASN A 248 -13.22 -13.25 0.77
C ASN A 248 -12.00 -12.34 0.63
N ALA A 249 -11.84 -11.71 -0.52
CA ALA A 249 -10.82 -10.70 -0.75
C ALA A 249 -11.32 -9.60 -1.68
N ARG A 250 -10.91 -8.37 -1.40
CA ARG A 250 -11.13 -7.22 -2.28
C ARG A 250 -9.93 -7.07 -3.21
N ILE A 251 -10.18 -7.00 -4.51
CA ILE A 251 -9.16 -6.71 -5.52
C ILE A 251 -9.24 -5.21 -5.80
N VAL A 252 -8.14 -4.49 -5.58
CA VAL A 252 -8.05 -3.05 -5.78
C VAL A 252 -6.89 -2.71 -6.71
N LEU A 253 -7.06 -1.65 -7.49
CA LEU A 253 -5.97 -1.04 -8.24
C LEU A 253 -5.40 0.11 -7.40
N SER A 254 -4.09 0.12 -7.17
CA SER A 254 -3.36 1.26 -6.65
C SER A 254 -2.67 2.00 -7.78
N ALA A 255 -2.78 3.33 -7.74
CA ALA A 255 -1.97 4.24 -8.52
C ALA A 255 -0.90 4.80 -7.58
N GLU A 256 0.37 4.51 -7.87
CA GLU A 256 1.52 4.84 -7.04
C GLU A 256 2.45 5.81 -7.80
N ASP A 257 3.07 6.72 -7.05
CA ASP A 257 4.15 7.60 -7.53
C ASP A 257 5.46 7.11 -6.90
N SER A 258 6.31 6.45 -7.69
CA SER A 258 7.60 5.93 -7.20
C SER A 258 8.67 7.01 -7.00
N THR A 259 8.39 8.26 -7.34
CA THR A 259 9.35 9.38 -7.21
C THR A 259 9.20 10.14 -5.90
N GLN A 260 8.00 10.12 -5.31
CA GLN A 260 7.73 10.77 -4.04
C GLN A 260 7.78 9.78 -2.87
N THR A 261 8.30 10.25 -1.73
CA THR A 261 8.32 9.48 -0.48
C THR A 261 7.39 10.15 0.53
N PRO A 262 6.18 9.61 0.77
CA PRO A 262 5.26 10.22 1.70
C PRO A 262 5.69 9.98 3.15
N ASN A 263 5.27 10.87 4.05
CA ASN A 263 5.45 10.70 5.48
C ASN A 263 4.32 9.81 6.02
N ILE A 264 4.67 8.64 6.55
CA ILE A 264 3.69 7.66 7.03
C ILE A 264 3.80 7.57 8.54
N PHE A 265 2.67 7.75 9.23
CA PHE A 265 2.57 7.61 10.68
C PHE A 265 1.69 6.40 10.99
N VAL A 266 2.21 5.45 11.77
CA VAL A 266 1.49 4.26 12.24
C VAL A 266 1.57 4.20 13.76
N ASN A 267 0.43 4.05 14.44
CA ASN A 267 0.30 3.93 15.89
C ASN A 267 1.07 5.04 16.65
N GLY A 268 1.01 6.27 16.14
CA GLY A 268 1.65 7.46 16.71
C GLY A 268 3.16 7.60 16.47
N LYS A 269 3.79 6.73 15.67
CA LYS A 269 5.21 6.81 15.30
C LYS A 269 5.38 7.01 13.79
N SER A 270 6.34 7.85 13.40
CA SER A 270 6.74 7.98 11.99
C SER A 270 7.48 6.72 11.56
N LEU A 271 7.13 6.19 10.40
CA LEU A 271 7.90 5.17 9.70
C LEU A 271 9.17 5.78 9.11
N ASP A 272 10.21 4.95 9.00
CA ASP A 272 11.43 5.30 8.30
C ASP A 272 11.14 5.41 6.78
N PRO A 273 11.43 6.55 6.14
CA PRO A 273 11.30 6.71 4.69
C PRO A 273 12.05 5.64 3.89
N SER A 274 13.15 5.09 4.42
CA SER A 274 13.95 4.04 3.77
C SER A 274 13.19 2.72 3.59
N ALA A 275 12.19 2.47 4.45
CA ALA A 275 11.37 1.26 4.41
C ALA A 275 10.34 1.26 3.27
N LYS A 276 10.22 2.37 2.51
CA LYS A 276 9.30 2.51 1.36
C LYS A 276 7.85 2.11 1.71
N GLY A 277 7.38 2.51 2.89
CA GLY A 277 6.03 2.20 3.37
C GLY A 277 5.85 0.81 3.98
N LEU A 278 6.92 0.02 4.17
CA LEU A 278 6.84 -1.26 4.87
C LEU A 278 6.73 -1.06 6.39
N PHE A 279 5.56 -1.39 6.94
CA PHE A 279 5.36 -1.52 8.39
C PHE A 279 5.70 -2.93 8.87
N SER A 280 6.45 -3.04 9.96
CA SER A 280 6.77 -4.32 10.61
C SER A 280 6.70 -4.15 12.12
N ALA A 281 5.90 -4.99 12.78
CA ALA A 281 5.75 -5.01 14.24
C ALA A 281 6.11 -6.39 14.79
N ARG A 282 6.87 -6.40 15.90
CA ARG A 282 7.14 -7.63 16.64
C ARG A 282 5.99 -7.91 17.60
N SER A 283 5.33 -9.04 17.43
CA SER A 283 4.24 -9.49 18.30
C SER A 283 4.77 -10.06 19.62
N SER A 284 4.39 -9.46 20.75
CA SER A 284 4.82 -9.89 22.09
C SER A 284 3.79 -10.71 22.86
N GLY A 285 2.53 -10.72 22.41
CA GLY A 285 1.42 -11.38 23.10
C GLY A 285 0.32 -11.79 22.13
N VAL A 286 -0.59 -12.61 22.64
CA VAL A 286 -1.76 -13.13 21.93
C VAL A 286 -2.86 -12.09 21.95
N GLY A 287 -3.55 -11.90 20.83
CA GLY A 287 -4.66 -10.96 20.74
C GLY A 287 -4.76 -10.27 19.38
N SER A 288 -5.73 -9.36 19.26
CA SER A 288 -5.87 -8.48 18.09
C SER A 288 -5.19 -7.15 18.40
N PHE A 289 -4.36 -6.68 17.46
CA PHE A 289 -3.58 -5.44 17.58
C PHE A 289 -3.98 -4.48 16.47
N PRO A 290 -4.34 -3.22 16.79
CA PRO A 290 -4.70 -2.23 15.80
C PRO A 290 -3.47 -1.71 15.04
N VAL A 291 -3.71 -1.36 13.78
CA VAL A 291 -2.79 -0.67 12.87
C VAL A 291 -3.53 0.55 12.36
N GLU A 292 -3.41 1.65 13.09
CA GLU A 292 -4.09 2.90 12.80
C GLU A 292 -3.07 4.00 12.51
N GLY A 293 -3.39 4.89 11.58
CA GLY A 293 -2.45 5.90 11.16
C GLY A 293 -2.93 6.80 10.05
N TYR A 294 -1.99 7.54 9.48
CA TYR A 294 -2.24 8.37 8.32
C TYR A 294 -0.99 8.52 7.45
N ILE A 295 -1.24 8.76 6.18
CA ILE A 295 -0.24 9.12 5.18
C ILE A 295 -0.36 10.62 4.92
N GLU A 296 0.75 11.33 5.00
CA GLU A 296 0.88 12.73 4.59
C GLU A 296 1.77 12.84 3.36
N MET A 297 1.28 13.59 2.38
CA MET A 297 2.00 13.88 1.15
C MET A 297 1.87 15.36 0.83
N THR A 298 2.98 16.00 0.48
CA THR A 298 3.00 17.38 -0.01
C THR A 298 2.68 17.37 -1.51
N GLY A 299 1.61 18.05 -1.91
CA GLY A 299 1.28 18.27 -3.31
C GLY A 299 2.28 19.22 -4.00
N GLY A 300 2.22 19.30 -5.33
CA GLY A 300 3.06 20.21 -6.12
C GLY A 300 2.75 21.70 -5.87
N ASP A 301 1.59 21.99 -5.29
CA ASP A 301 1.12 23.31 -4.83
C ASP A 301 1.65 23.69 -3.43
N GLY A 302 2.39 22.79 -2.76
CA GLY A 302 2.85 22.97 -1.37
C GLY A 302 1.79 22.65 -0.32
N GLY A 303 0.58 22.26 -0.70
CA GLY A 303 -0.47 21.81 0.21
C GLY A 303 -0.18 20.42 0.77
N VAL A 304 -0.53 20.17 2.03
CA VAL A 304 -0.36 18.84 2.65
C VAL A 304 -1.66 18.06 2.56
N MET A 305 -1.66 16.97 1.80
CA MET A 305 -2.76 16.01 1.74
C MET A 305 -2.57 14.91 2.78
N ARG A 306 -3.55 14.75 3.67
CA ARG A 306 -3.59 13.67 4.67
C ARG A 306 -4.67 12.64 4.33
N ARG A 307 -4.35 11.35 4.47
CA ARG A 307 -5.30 10.22 4.37
C ARG A 307 -5.12 9.24 5.51
N ASN A 308 -6.19 8.97 6.23
CA ASN A 308 -6.18 8.07 7.38
C ASN A 308 -6.41 6.63 6.92
N PHE A 309 -5.82 5.68 7.65
CA PHE A 309 -6.07 4.24 7.50
C PHE A 309 -6.23 3.59 8.87
N SER A 310 -6.99 2.49 8.89
CA SER A 310 -7.27 1.70 10.09
C SER A 310 -7.42 0.25 9.68
N ASP A 311 -6.66 -0.64 10.31
CA ASP A 311 -6.75 -2.09 10.16
C ASP A 311 -6.36 -2.78 11.49
N SER A 312 -6.41 -4.10 11.56
CA SER A 312 -5.92 -4.86 12.72
C SER A 312 -5.30 -6.19 12.30
N TYR A 313 -4.27 -6.64 13.03
CA TYR A 313 -3.70 -7.97 12.87
C TYR A 313 -3.89 -8.82 14.12
N THR A 314 -4.20 -10.10 13.95
CA THR A 314 -4.37 -11.04 15.07
C THR A 314 -3.15 -11.92 15.23
N VAL A 315 -2.68 -12.05 16.47
CA VAL A 315 -1.58 -12.93 16.87
C VAL A 315 -2.16 -14.10 17.64
N ILE A 316 -1.88 -15.31 17.15
CA ILE A 316 -2.30 -16.57 17.76
C ILE A 316 -1.10 -17.28 18.37
N GLU A 317 -1.31 -18.05 19.43
CA GLU A 317 -0.26 -18.92 19.97
C GLU A 317 0.11 -20.01 18.96
N PRO A 318 1.40 -20.36 18.82
CA PRO A 318 1.80 -21.52 18.04
C PRO A 318 1.27 -22.79 18.72
N MET A 319 0.35 -23.50 18.08
CA MET A 319 -0.18 -24.77 18.58
C MET A 319 0.41 -25.94 17.80
N ALA A 320 1.18 -26.78 18.46
CA ALA A 320 1.67 -28.04 17.92
C ALA A 320 1.08 -29.20 18.73
N SER A 321 0.30 -30.07 18.09
CA SER A 321 -0.24 -31.27 18.73
C SER A 321 0.79 -32.40 18.67
N ILE A 322 1.60 -32.54 19.72
CA ILE A 322 2.47 -33.71 19.89
C ILE A 322 1.70 -34.75 20.71
N ALA A 323 1.13 -35.73 20.02
CA ALA A 323 0.36 -36.80 20.65
C ALA A 323 0.96 -38.18 20.32
N PRO A 324 1.41 -38.97 21.30
CA PRO A 324 1.85 -40.33 21.07
C PRO A 324 0.70 -41.20 20.50
N THR A 325 0.96 -41.89 19.39
CA THR A 325 -0.05 -42.66 18.66
C THR A 325 -0.62 -43.84 19.45
N LEU A 326 0.19 -44.45 20.31
CA LEU A 326 -0.21 -45.58 21.16
C LEU A 326 -1.02 -45.18 22.41
N MET A 327 -1.15 -43.87 22.69
CA MET A 327 -1.91 -43.36 23.84
C MET A 327 -3.37 -43.02 23.49
N ASN A 328 -3.90 -43.46 22.35
CA ASN A 328 -5.31 -43.31 22.00
C ASN A 328 -6.21 -44.33 22.75
N VAL A 329 -6.01 -44.45 24.06
CA VAL A 329 -6.70 -45.40 24.93
C VAL A 329 -7.43 -44.65 26.03
N LEU A 330 -8.68 -45.04 26.29
CA LEU A 330 -9.45 -44.61 27.46
C LEU A 330 -9.72 -45.82 28.35
N TYR A 331 -9.65 -45.64 29.66
CA TYR A 331 -9.94 -46.69 30.62
C TYR A 331 -11.40 -46.62 31.07
N ALA A 332 -12.09 -47.75 30.99
CA ALA A 332 -13.44 -47.87 31.54
C ALA A 332 -13.41 -47.83 33.08
N GLY A 333 -14.47 -47.28 33.69
CA GLY A 333 -14.63 -47.23 35.15
C GLY A 333 -13.94 -46.05 35.85
N ILE A 334 -13.19 -45.22 35.13
CA ILE A 334 -12.57 -43.99 35.67
C ILE A 334 -12.87 -42.76 34.82
N GLU A 335 -12.63 -41.59 35.40
CA GLU A 335 -12.66 -40.30 34.71
C GLU A 335 -11.38 -40.13 33.88
N ASN A 336 -11.47 -40.05 32.55
CA ASN A 336 -10.33 -39.83 31.68
C ASN A 336 -10.31 -38.35 31.26
N GLU A 337 -9.28 -37.59 31.67
CA GLU A 337 -9.15 -36.18 31.31
C GLU A 337 -8.51 -36.01 29.91
N ILE A 338 -9.11 -35.17 29.08
CA ILE A 338 -8.73 -34.92 27.68
C ILE A 338 -8.68 -33.42 27.45
N SER A 339 -7.58 -32.94 26.87
CA SER A 339 -7.48 -31.58 26.35
C SER A 339 -7.91 -31.54 24.89
N ILE A 340 -8.91 -30.73 24.56
CA ILE A 340 -9.40 -30.52 23.19
C ILE A 340 -9.22 -29.05 22.86
N SER A 341 -8.38 -28.78 21.86
CA SER A 341 -8.09 -27.42 21.43
C SER A 341 -8.09 -27.33 19.92
N VAL A 342 -8.74 -26.31 19.38
CA VAL A 342 -8.83 -26.07 17.94
C VAL A 342 -8.09 -24.77 17.61
N PRO A 343 -7.05 -24.81 16.75
CA PRO A 343 -6.33 -23.60 16.35
C PRO A 343 -7.26 -22.55 15.76
N GLY A 344 -7.15 -21.31 16.23
CA GLY A 344 -7.93 -20.18 15.74
C GLY A 344 -9.36 -20.08 16.27
N ILE A 345 -9.78 -20.94 17.21
CA ILE A 345 -11.12 -20.91 17.80
C ILE A 345 -11.00 -20.81 19.33
N MET A 346 -11.77 -19.92 19.94
CA MET A 346 -11.78 -19.75 21.39
C MET A 346 -12.30 -21.02 22.10
N PRO A 347 -11.76 -21.42 23.27
CA PRO A 347 -12.17 -22.64 23.97
C PRO A 347 -13.66 -22.74 24.33
N GLN A 348 -14.37 -21.62 24.36
CA GLN A 348 -15.81 -21.52 24.62
C GLN A 348 -16.67 -21.87 23.39
N ASP A 349 -16.11 -21.74 22.18
CA ASP A 349 -16.78 -22.01 20.90
C ASP A 349 -16.47 -23.42 20.38
N VAL A 350 -15.76 -24.22 21.18
CA VAL A 350 -15.44 -25.63 20.91
C VAL A 350 -16.42 -26.53 21.65
N PHE A 351 -17.10 -27.39 20.90
CA PHE A 351 -18.05 -28.38 21.39
C PHE A 351 -17.52 -29.77 21.07
N ALA A 352 -17.64 -30.71 22.01
CA ALA A 352 -17.25 -32.09 21.79
C ALA A 352 -18.35 -33.04 22.25
N THR A 353 -18.58 -34.09 21.47
CA THR A 353 -19.49 -35.18 21.80
C THR A 353 -18.75 -36.51 21.71
N MET A 354 -19.27 -37.53 22.39
CA MET A 354 -18.65 -38.84 22.47
C MET A 354 -19.70 -39.93 22.27
N THR A 355 -19.36 -40.97 21.51
CA THR A 355 -20.17 -42.18 21.40
C THR A 355 -19.89 -43.15 22.55
N ASN A 356 -20.85 -44.01 22.91
CA ASN A 356 -20.65 -45.11 23.88
C ASN A 356 -20.09 -44.68 25.26
N GLY A 357 -20.62 -43.58 25.81
CA GLY A 357 -20.30 -43.12 27.16
C GLY A 357 -20.75 -41.68 27.40
N THR A 358 -20.10 -40.99 28.34
CA THR A 358 -20.35 -39.56 28.60
C THR A 358 -19.08 -38.73 28.46
N LEU A 359 -19.24 -37.51 27.93
CA LEU A 359 -18.18 -36.52 27.82
C LEU A 359 -18.68 -35.20 28.40
N THR A 360 -17.98 -34.68 29.40
CA THR A 360 -18.40 -33.47 30.14
C THR A 360 -17.26 -32.47 30.22
N ARG A 361 -17.57 -31.17 30.16
CA ARG A 361 -16.56 -30.10 30.24
C ARG A 361 -16.29 -29.75 31.70
N LYS A 362 -15.01 -29.69 32.09
CA LYS A 362 -14.53 -29.34 33.43
C LYS A 362 -13.43 -28.27 33.30
N GLY A 363 -13.81 -27.00 33.37
CA GLY A 363 -12.90 -25.89 33.11
C GLY A 363 -12.39 -25.90 31.67
N ASN A 364 -11.07 -25.99 31.48
CA ASN A 364 -10.42 -26.06 30.16
C ASN A 364 -10.24 -27.51 29.65
N LEU A 365 -10.59 -28.51 30.46
CA LEU A 365 -10.46 -29.93 30.11
C LEU A 365 -11.83 -30.56 29.87
N TRP A 366 -11.81 -31.72 29.22
CA TRP A 366 -12.97 -32.59 29.02
C TRP A 366 -12.76 -33.89 29.79
N VAL A 367 -13.80 -34.40 30.41
CA VAL A 367 -13.78 -35.66 31.16
C VAL A 367 -14.61 -36.68 30.41
N ALA A 368 -13.94 -37.71 29.90
CA ALA A 368 -14.52 -38.84 29.19
C ALA A 368 -14.71 -40.05 30.11
N LYS A 369 -15.92 -40.61 30.13
CA LYS A 369 -16.25 -41.88 30.82
C LYS A 369 -16.85 -42.88 29.84
N PRO A 370 -16.05 -43.83 29.33
CA PRO A 370 -16.54 -44.91 28.47
C PRO A 370 -17.51 -45.84 29.21
N ALA A 371 -18.54 -46.34 28.52
CA ALA A 371 -19.54 -47.22 29.11
C ALA A 371 -19.16 -48.71 29.08
N ALA A 372 -18.46 -49.17 28.04
CA ALA A 372 -18.18 -50.59 27.81
C ALA A 372 -16.72 -50.83 27.35
N VAL A 373 -16.09 -51.87 27.90
CA VAL A 373 -14.74 -52.31 27.52
C VAL A 373 -14.78 -53.00 26.15
N GLY A 374 -13.77 -52.75 25.31
CA GLY A 374 -13.59 -53.43 24.02
C GLY A 374 -14.41 -52.85 22.86
N GLN A 375 -15.28 -51.86 23.12
CA GLN A 375 -15.92 -51.07 22.08
C GLN A 375 -15.18 -49.74 21.91
N ASP A 376 -14.77 -49.45 20.68
CA ASP A 376 -14.14 -48.18 20.37
C ASP A 376 -15.14 -47.02 20.55
N VAL A 377 -14.61 -45.90 21.02
CA VAL A 377 -15.33 -44.66 21.30
C VAL A 377 -14.86 -43.59 20.33
N ALA A 378 -15.77 -42.89 19.67
CA ALA A 378 -15.45 -41.76 18.82
C ALA A 378 -15.75 -40.45 19.54
N ILE A 379 -14.76 -39.57 19.61
CA ILE A 379 -14.93 -38.19 20.06
C ILE A 379 -15.03 -37.31 18.81
N SER A 380 -16.17 -36.65 18.65
CA SER A 380 -16.46 -35.72 17.56
C SER A 380 -16.34 -34.29 18.07
N VAL A 381 -15.44 -33.53 17.48
CA VAL A 381 -15.19 -32.12 17.81
C VAL A 381 -15.84 -31.24 16.77
N SER A 382 -16.66 -30.32 17.24
CA SER A 382 -17.37 -29.31 16.46
C SER A 382 -17.00 -27.92 16.97
N ALA A 383 -17.02 -26.93 16.09
CA ALA A 383 -16.83 -25.55 16.50
C ALA A 383 -17.86 -24.65 15.85
N ARG A 384 -18.18 -23.55 16.55
CA ARG A 384 -18.99 -22.48 15.99
C ARG A 384 -18.10 -21.55 15.16
N THR A 385 -18.41 -21.42 13.88
CA THR A 385 -17.77 -20.43 12.99
C THR A 385 -18.86 -19.50 12.48
N GLY A 386 -18.87 -18.26 12.98
CA GLY A 386 -19.98 -17.33 12.76
C GLY A 386 -21.30 -17.85 13.33
N MET A 387 -22.34 -17.94 12.49
CA MET A 387 -23.69 -18.37 12.90
C MET A 387 -23.93 -19.89 12.85
N GLN A 388 -23.01 -20.69 12.30
CA GLN A 388 -23.19 -22.14 12.14
C GLN A 388 -22.18 -22.95 12.97
N THR A 389 -22.66 -24.04 13.57
CA THR A 389 -21.80 -25.05 14.21
C THR A 389 -21.46 -26.13 13.19
N ARG A 390 -20.17 -26.39 12.99
CA ARG A 390 -19.69 -27.40 12.05
C ARG A 390 -18.78 -28.40 12.74
N GLN A 391 -18.93 -29.68 12.39
CA GLN A 391 -18.00 -30.72 12.82
C GLN A 391 -16.66 -30.56 12.11
N LEU A 392 -15.59 -30.52 12.90
CA LEU A 392 -14.22 -30.31 12.42
C LEU A 392 -13.44 -31.62 12.30
N ALA A 393 -13.58 -32.49 13.30
CA ALA A 393 -12.83 -33.74 13.37
C ALA A 393 -13.61 -34.80 14.15
N ALA A 394 -13.32 -36.06 13.87
CA ALA A 394 -13.69 -37.19 14.71
C ALA A 394 -12.46 -38.07 14.92
N LYS A 395 -12.21 -38.48 16.16
CA LYS A 395 -11.09 -39.37 16.49
C LYS A 395 -11.57 -40.54 17.34
N SER A 396 -11.17 -41.75 16.94
CA SER A 396 -11.49 -42.97 17.65
C SER A 396 -10.44 -43.29 18.71
N PHE A 397 -10.94 -43.67 19.89
CA PHE A 397 -10.19 -44.11 21.05
C PHE A 397 -10.57 -45.55 21.37
N ARG A 398 -9.57 -46.35 21.71
CA ARG A 398 -9.78 -47.75 22.14
C ARG A 398 -10.14 -47.76 23.62
N VAL A 399 -11.20 -48.47 24.00
CA VAL A 399 -11.56 -48.61 25.41
C VAL A 399 -10.95 -49.88 25.97
N ARG A 400 -10.05 -49.73 26.94
CA ARG A 400 -9.43 -50.85 27.66
C ARG A 400 -9.97 -50.94 29.08
N ALA A 401 -9.97 -52.16 29.62
CA ALA A 401 -10.12 -52.35 31.05
C ALA A 401 -8.90 -51.76 31.77
N LEU A 402 -9.08 -51.34 33.03
CA LEU A 402 -7.97 -51.01 33.90
C LEU A 402 -6.96 -52.17 33.93
N PRO A 403 -5.64 -51.93 33.95
CA PRO A 403 -4.66 -52.97 34.21
C PRO A 403 -4.94 -53.71 35.52
N ASP A 404 -4.43 -54.94 35.64
CA ASP A 404 -4.59 -55.68 36.90
C ASP A 404 -3.74 -55.03 38.01
N PRO A 405 -4.29 -54.82 39.21
CA PRO A 405 -3.56 -54.19 40.29
C PRO A 405 -2.53 -55.16 40.87
N THR A 406 -1.48 -54.60 41.46
CA THR A 406 -0.50 -55.37 42.22
C THR A 406 -0.92 -55.40 43.69
N PRO A 407 -1.00 -56.59 44.32
CA PRO A 407 -1.22 -56.66 45.76
C PRO A 407 0.03 -56.22 46.51
N TYR A 408 -0.16 -55.58 47.66
CA TYR A 408 0.92 -55.15 48.52
C TYR A 408 0.52 -55.18 49.99
N ILE A 409 1.53 -55.30 50.85
CA ILE A 409 1.40 -55.06 52.28
C ILE A 409 1.84 -53.62 52.56
N GLU A 410 0.96 -52.83 53.16
CA GLU A 410 1.32 -51.52 53.67
C GLU A 410 2.01 -51.69 55.04
N TYR A 411 3.20 -51.12 55.17
CA TYR A 411 3.94 -51.11 56.43
C TYR A 411 4.69 -49.79 56.61
N THR A 412 5.01 -49.45 57.85
CA THR A 412 5.88 -48.31 58.16
C THR A 412 7.33 -48.79 58.15
N ASP A 413 8.17 -48.11 57.37
CA ASP A 413 9.61 -48.36 57.36
C ASP A 413 10.28 -47.95 58.69
N ALA A 414 11.59 -48.19 58.81
CA ALA A 414 12.36 -47.82 60.01
C ALA A 414 12.39 -46.30 60.27
N ASN A 415 12.05 -45.48 59.28
CA ASN A 415 12.03 -44.02 59.33
C ASN A 415 10.63 -43.44 59.59
N GLY A 416 9.60 -44.30 59.74
CA GLY A 416 8.22 -43.90 59.98
C GLY A 416 7.41 -43.58 58.73
N ASN A 417 7.94 -43.78 57.52
CA ASN A 417 7.24 -43.52 56.27
C ASN A 417 6.41 -44.75 55.83
N PRO A 418 5.23 -44.54 55.20
CA PRO A 418 4.45 -45.63 54.62
C PRO A 418 5.16 -46.20 53.39
N ALA A 419 5.35 -47.52 53.38
CA ALA A 419 5.99 -48.27 52.31
C ALA A 419 5.07 -49.40 51.82
N MET A 420 5.16 -49.71 50.52
CA MET A 420 4.42 -50.80 49.88
C MET A 420 5.34 -52.00 49.67
N PHE A 421 5.11 -53.08 50.41
CA PHE A 421 5.82 -54.34 50.22
C PHE A 421 5.15 -55.16 49.11
N LYS A 422 5.84 -55.35 47.99
CA LYS A 422 5.38 -56.10 46.79
C LYS A 422 6.01 -57.50 46.68
N GLY A 423 6.87 -57.89 47.62
CA GLY A 423 7.54 -59.19 47.65
C GLY A 423 8.98 -59.11 48.19
N GLY A 424 9.52 -60.24 48.63
CA GLY A 424 10.88 -60.34 49.15
C GLY A 424 10.93 -60.48 50.67
N VAL A 425 11.83 -59.74 51.33
CA VAL A 425 12.13 -59.92 52.76
C VAL A 425 11.35 -58.93 53.62
N LEU A 426 10.59 -59.42 54.61
CA LEU A 426 9.87 -58.57 55.56
C LEU A 426 10.05 -59.09 57.00
N ALA A 427 10.24 -58.15 57.94
CA ALA A 427 10.45 -58.50 59.34
C ALA A 427 9.19 -59.12 59.96
N LYS A 428 9.37 -60.17 60.75
CA LYS A 428 8.25 -60.92 61.35
C LYS A 428 7.31 -60.04 62.20
N ASN A 429 7.87 -59.07 62.94
CA ASN A 429 7.11 -58.15 63.77
C ASN A 429 6.18 -57.23 62.97
N VAL A 430 6.58 -56.84 61.75
CA VAL A 430 5.78 -56.05 60.82
C VAL A 430 4.63 -56.90 60.29
N LEU A 431 4.91 -58.11 59.83
CA LEU A 431 3.90 -59.04 59.30
C LEU A 431 2.78 -59.36 60.29
N VAL A 432 3.10 -59.55 61.58
CA VAL A 432 2.10 -59.84 62.62
C VAL A 432 1.23 -58.61 62.94
N LYS A 433 1.77 -57.39 62.77
CA LYS A 433 1.05 -56.12 63.00
C LYS A 433 0.24 -55.67 61.80
N THR A 434 0.59 -56.12 60.60
CA THR A 434 -0.15 -55.80 59.38
C THR A 434 -1.59 -56.33 59.47
N PRO A 435 -2.61 -55.47 59.26
CA PRO A 435 -3.99 -55.90 59.37
C PRO A 435 -4.42 -56.79 58.20
N GLY A 436 -3.86 -56.59 57.00
CA GLY A 436 -4.30 -57.27 55.79
C GLY A 436 -3.52 -56.87 54.54
N ILE A 437 -4.07 -57.25 53.39
CA ILE A 437 -3.52 -56.99 52.06
C ILE A 437 -4.31 -55.87 51.38
N LYS A 438 -3.60 -54.98 50.69
CA LYS A 438 -4.18 -53.96 49.81
C LYS A 438 -3.81 -54.27 48.36
N ALA A 439 -4.52 -53.67 47.41
CA ALA A 439 -4.21 -53.78 46.00
C ALA A 439 -4.32 -52.40 45.35
N ALA A 440 -3.38 -52.05 44.49
CA ALA A 440 -3.44 -50.83 43.70
C ALA A 440 -2.71 -51.02 42.37
N ILE A 441 -3.11 -50.25 41.38
CA ILE A 441 -2.24 -50.00 40.22
C ILE A 441 -1.29 -48.90 40.64
N ASP A 442 0.00 -49.19 40.60
CA ASP A 442 1.08 -48.27 40.95
C ASP A 442 2.19 -48.41 39.90
N ASP A 443 1.97 -47.74 38.78
CA ASP A 443 2.85 -47.69 37.60
C ASP A 443 3.41 -46.26 37.38
N GLY A 444 3.49 -45.47 38.47
CA GLY A 444 3.97 -44.08 38.46
C GLY A 444 3.05 -43.05 37.79
N ILE A 445 2.16 -43.47 36.89
CA ILE A 445 1.21 -42.60 36.16
C ILE A 445 -0.21 -42.74 36.70
N LEU A 446 -0.60 -43.95 37.08
CA LEU A 446 -1.91 -44.26 37.67
C LEU A 446 -1.71 -44.72 39.11
N ASN A 447 -2.44 -44.11 40.04
CA ASN A 447 -2.54 -44.55 41.42
C ASN A 447 -4.01 -44.79 41.77
N ILE A 448 -4.49 -45.98 41.41
CA ILE A 448 -5.91 -46.34 41.55
C ILE A 448 -6.02 -47.45 42.60
N PRO A 449 -6.70 -47.19 43.74
CA PRO A 449 -6.88 -48.20 44.78
C PRO A 449 -7.92 -49.23 44.37
N PHE A 450 -7.64 -50.50 44.64
CA PHE A 450 -8.55 -51.63 44.48
C PHE A 450 -8.91 -52.20 45.85
N ARG A 451 -10.16 -52.66 45.99
CA ARG A 451 -10.63 -53.27 47.24
C ARG A 451 -10.42 -54.78 47.21
N VAL A 452 -9.52 -55.29 48.04
CA VAL A 452 -9.32 -56.73 48.22
C VAL A 452 -10.56 -57.35 48.90
N THR A 453 -11.05 -58.47 48.37
CA THR A 453 -12.21 -59.20 48.91
C THR A 453 -11.82 -60.45 49.65
N SER A 454 -10.82 -61.19 49.17
CA SER A 454 -10.35 -62.43 49.79
C SER A 454 -8.90 -62.71 49.39
N PHE A 455 -8.19 -63.49 50.19
CA PHE A 455 -6.90 -64.09 49.83
C PHE A 455 -6.65 -65.36 50.66
N ARG A 456 -5.63 -66.12 50.30
CA ARG A 456 -5.13 -67.23 51.11
C ARG A 456 -3.62 -67.18 51.25
N THR A 457 -3.12 -67.66 52.37
CA THR A 457 -1.68 -67.83 52.61
C THR A 457 -1.34 -69.30 52.51
N ILE A 458 -0.27 -69.62 51.81
CA ILE A 458 0.26 -70.98 51.68
C ILE A 458 1.55 -71.06 52.48
N PHE A 459 1.51 -71.79 53.58
CA PHE A 459 2.67 -72.14 54.38
C PHE A 459 3.18 -73.53 54.02
N PHE A 460 4.42 -73.85 54.39
CA PHE A 460 4.99 -75.19 54.24
C PHE A 460 5.38 -75.74 55.60
N ASP A 461 4.97 -76.97 55.88
CA ASP A 461 5.44 -77.70 57.07
C ASP A 461 6.86 -78.26 56.86
N SER A 462 7.41 -78.88 57.90
CA SER A 462 8.73 -79.51 57.85
C SER A 462 8.83 -80.71 56.89
N MET A 463 7.69 -81.27 56.46
CA MET A 463 7.59 -82.38 55.51
C MET A 463 7.37 -81.89 54.06
N GLY A 464 7.24 -80.59 53.84
CA GLY A 464 7.02 -79.97 52.53
C GLY A 464 5.55 -79.92 52.10
N ASN A 465 4.59 -80.25 52.96
CA ASN A 465 3.17 -80.13 52.63
C ASN A 465 2.72 -78.66 52.66
N ALA A 466 1.94 -78.27 51.66
CA ALA A 466 1.31 -76.95 51.61
C ALA A 466 0.12 -76.88 52.58
N ILE A 467 0.13 -75.90 53.46
CA ILE A 467 -0.96 -75.59 54.40
C ILE A 467 -1.63 -74.29 53.92
N PRO A 468 -2.74 -74.37 53.14
CA PRO A 468 -3.49 -73.21 52.72
C PRO A 468 -4.42 -72.73 53.85
N GLU A 469 -4.29 -71.47 54.24
CA GLU A 469 -5.16 -70.81 55.22
C GLU A 469 -5.89 -69.63 54.57
N VAL A 470 -7.21 -69.55 54.76
CA VAL A 470 -8.07 -68.52 54.16
C VAL A 470 -8.10 -67.26 55.04
N SER A 471 -8.18 -66.09 54.40
CA SER A 471 -8.26 -64.78 55.05
C SER A 471 -9.64 -64.45 55.61
N ASP A 472 -9.71 -63.42 56.45
CA ASP A 472 -10.96 -62.78 56.86
C ASP A 472 -11.20 -61.54 55.99
N GLY A 473 -11.75 -61.76 54.80
CA GLY A 473 -11.91 -60.72 53.79
C GLY A 473 -10.56 -60.18 53.31
N SER A 474 -10.35 -58.86 53.43
CA SER A 474 -9.07 -58.21 53.15
C SER A 474 -8.03 -58.32 54.28
N ARG A 475 -8.40 -58.92 55.43
CA ARG A 475 -7.57 -58.99 56.64
C ARG A 475 -7.02 -60.39 56.88
N PHE A 476 -5.87 -60.48 57.55
CA PHE A 476 -5.33 -61.76 57.99
C PHE A 476 -6.23 -62.39 59.07
N SER A 477 -6.60 -63.65 58.90
CA SER A 477 -7.32 -64.43 59.92
C SER A 477 -6.36 -64.79 61.08
N GLU A 478 -6.90 -65.13 62.26
CA GLU A 478 -6.02 -65.51 63.39
C GLU A 478 -5.20 -66.77 63.10
N ARG A 479 -5.75 -67.73 62.35
CA ARG A 479 -4.99 -68.91 61.92
C ARG A 479 -3.77 -68.53 61.07
N GLN A 480 -3.94 -67.59 60.13
CA GLN A 480 -2.82 -67.07 59.33
C GLN A 480 -1.80 -66.37 60.22
N LYS A 481 -2.22 -65.54 61.17
CA LYS A 481 -1.32 -64.86 62.10
C LYS A 481 -0.57 -65.84 63.00
N GLU A 482 -1.22 -66.89 63.50
CA GLU A 482 -0.58 -67.96 64.26
C GLU A 482 0.49 -68.69 63.45
N GLN A 483 0.22 -69.02 62.19
CA GLN A 483 1.21 -69.63 61.30
C GLN A 483 2.39 -68.68 61.04
N ILE A 484 2.13 -67.38 60.79
CA ILE A 484 3.18 -66.35 60.67
C ILE A 484 4.02 -66.28 61.97
N ARG A 485 3.38 -66.35 63.15
CA ARG A 485 4.09 -66.38 64.45
C ARG A 485 4.93 -67.65 64.64
N ARG A 486 4.59 -68.77 64.03
CA ARG A 486 5.36 -70.03 64.07
C ARG A 486 6.51 -70.09 63.06
N LEU A 487 6.43 -69.33 61.96
CA LEU A 487 7.49 -69.31 60.95
C LEU A 487 8.84 -68.87 61.52
N GLN A 488 9.88 -69.64 61.22
CA GLN A 488 11.26 -69.31 61.56
C GLN A 488 11.84 -68.32 60.56
N ARG A 489 12.87 -67.58 61.01
CA ARG A 489 13.64 -66.66 60.16
C ARG A 489 14.18 -67.40 58.92
N GLY A 490 14.06 -66.76 57.77
CA GLY A 490 14.52 -67.26 56.48
C GLY A 490 13.51 -68.15 55.74
N LYS A 491 12.43 -68.60 56.38
CA LYS A 491 11.34 -69.34 55.72
C LYS A 491 10.44 -68.40 54.92
N TYR A 492 9.82 -68.93 53.87
CA TYR A 492 8.90 -68.19 53.01
C TYR A 492 7.48 -68.75 53.10
N PHE A 493 6.51 -67.89 52.81
CA PHE A 493 5.13 -68.26 52.55
C PHE A 493 4.61 -67.43 51.38
N TYR A 494 3.56 -67.92 50.73
CA TYR A 494 2.97 -67.24 49.58
C TYR A 494 1.59 -66.69 49.94
N ILE A 495 1.30 -65.48 49.50
CA ILE A 495 -0.05 -64.92 49.49
C ILE A 495 -0.60 -65.13 48.08
N SER A 496 -1.59 -65.99 47.93
CA SER A 496 -2.15 -66.42 46.64
C SER A 496 -3.67 -66.32 46.65
N GLY A 497 -4.31 -66.46 45.48
CA GLY A 497 -5.77 -66.38 45.37
C GLY A 497 -6.31 -65.04 45.84
N VAL A 498 -5.58 -63.95 45.60
CA VAL A 498 -5.98 -62.61 46.03
C VAL A 498 -7.05 -62.13 45.07
N GLU A 499 -8.28 -61.95 45.55
CA GLU A 499 -9.36 -61.37 44.78
C GLU A 499 -9.49 -59.88 45.11
N ALA A 500 -9.62 -59.04 44.07
CA ALA A 500 -9.81 -57.60 44.21
C ALA A 500 -10.92 -57.07 43.29
N ILE A 501 -11.59 -56.00 43.73
CA ILE A 501 -12.62 -55.27 42.99
C ILE A 501 -12.11 -53.86 42.68
N GLY A 502 -12.12 -53.50 41.40
CA GLY A 502 -11.75 -52.15 40.94
C GLY A 502 -12.90 -51.14 40.97
N PRO A 503 -12.61 -49.86 40.69
CA PRO A 503 -13.64 -48.83 40.51
C PRO A 503 -14.61 -49.12 39.34
N ASP A 504 -14.18 -49.96 38.40
CA ASP A 504 -14.98 -50.50 37.30
C ASP A 504 -16.02 -51.55 37.76
N GLY A 505 -15.98 -51.98 39.03
CA GLY A 505 -16.87 -52.99 39.60
C GLY A 505 -16.49 -54.43 39.27
N SER A 506 -15.43 -54.65 38.48
CA SER A 506 -15.00 -55.97 38.03
C SER A 506 -14.21 -56.70 39.13
N LYS A 507 -14.53 -57.97 39.38
CA LYS A 507 -13.74 -58.87 40.24
C LYS A 507 -12.60 -59.50 39.47
N ARG A 508 -11.40 -59.54 40.03
CA ARG A 508 -10.21 -60.14 39.42
C ARG A 508 -9.35 -60.86 40.44
N GLU A 509 -8.78 -61.99 40.05
CA GLU A 509 -7.70 -62.64 40.80
C GLU A 509 -6.37 -62.03 40.38
N ILE A 510 -5.53 -61.65 41.34
CA ILE A 510 -4.30 -60.88 41.10
C ILE A 510 -3.05 -61.65 41.52
N ALA A 511 -1.87 -61.11 41.17
CA ALA A 511 -0.59 -61.80 41.27
C ALA A 511 -0.26 -62.30 42.69
N VAL A 512 0.52 -63.38 42.77
CA VAL A 512 0.99 -63.95 44.03
C VAL A 512 2.11 -63.10 44.64
N ILE A 513 2.10 -62.91 45.95
CA ILE A 513 3.22 -62.29 46.68
C ILE A 513 4.03 -63.38 47.38
N GLU A 514 5.34 -63.41 47.16
CA GLU A 514 6.27 -64.19 47.97
C GLU A 514 6.76 -63.35 49.16
N VAL A 515 6.65 -63.91 50.36
CA VAL A 515 7.11 -63.28 51.60
C VAL A 515 8.12 -64.15 52.29
N ARG A 516 9.35 -63.65 52.44
CA ARG A 516 10.42 -64.27 53.23
C ARG A 516 10.53 -63.57 54.57
N VAL A 517 10.41 -64.34 55.65
CA VAL A 517 10.46 -63.80 57.02
C VAL A 517 11.90 -63.49 57.40
N ASN A 518 12.17 -62.27 57.86
CA ASN A 518 13.45 -61.88 58.50
C ASN A 518 13.35 -61.84 60.02
#